data_AF-A0A2V9FAT1-F1
#
_entry.id   AF-A0A2V9FAT1-F1
#
_cell.length_a   1.000
_cell.length_b   1.000
_cell.length_c   1.000
_cell.angle_alpha   90.00
_cell.angle_beta   90.00
_cell.angle_gamma   90.00
#
_symmetry.space_group_name_H-M   'P 1'
#
loop_
_entity.id
_entity.type
_entity.pdbx_description
1 polymer ?
#
loop_
_entity_poly.entity_id
_entity_poly.type
_entity_poly.pdbx_seq_one_letter_code
_entity_poly.pdbx_strand_id
1 'polypeptide(L)'
;MSLPTLKEKWTKPPASTVQAGIQTTAAIVVALATVFAVIVQSKDNPKFAGALVVLALAVVGWAFGSRVIASLQTRRVRVARDSAARTEYKELLRFARRFAQFTNTGDRTNIRPIIFSLCGNNAEKCAELCPPDYMRDLFPLFVQHLETRQSENESQFLLAAHELYGLVASYNRYYVTEPFERMRMKRWAIPNSSPVPELGTWIASLPLGHQESAGREIEDSRERWVRFLDDMKQWLERVNESFGASLPVWFERPHKL
;
A
#
# COMPACT_ATOMS: atom_id res chain seq x y z
N MET A 1 1.53 -31.19 -13.51
CA MET A 1 2.14 -29.85 -13.40
C MET A 1 2.38 -29.57 -11.93
N SER A 2 3.63 -29.63 -11.50
CA SER A 2 4.06 -29.58 -10.11
C SER A 2 4.46 -28.15 -9.75
N LEU A 3 3.86 -27.57 -8.71
CA LEU A 3 4.22 -26.25 -8.19
C LEU A 3 5.60 -26.31 -7.51
N PRO A 4 6.49 -25.31 -7.71
CA PRO A 4 7.74 -25.25 -6.99
C PRO A 4 7.49 -24.83 -5.54
N THR A 5 8.07 -25.58 -4.61
CA THR A 5 8.02 -25.35 -3.17
C THR A 5 8.77 -24.07 -2.78
N LEU A 6 8.05 -23.11 -2.21
CA LEU A 6 8.54 -21.94 -1.49
C LEU A 6 9.22 -22.35 -0.16
N LYS A 7 10.39 -22.98 -0.25
CA LYS A 7 11.34 -23.09 0.86
C LYS A 7 12.68 -22.62 0.34
N GLU A 8 13.38 -21.85 1.18
CA GLU A 8 14.73 -21.31 0.96
C GLU A 8 14.86 -20.06 0.09
N LYS A 9 14.57 -18.91 0.71
CA LYS A 9 15.46 -17.76 0.57
C LYS A 9 15.50 -16.90 1.84
N TRP A 10 15.75 -17.56 2.97
CA TRP A 10 16.43 -16.90 4.10
C TRP A 10 17.92 -16.92 3.75
N THR A 11 18.35 -15.99 2.90
CA THR A 11 19.78 -15.72 2.73
C THR A 11 20.33 -15.29 4.09
N LYS A 12 20.99 -16.22 4.78
CA LYS A 12 21.93 -15.89 5.86
C LYS A 12 22.83 -14.76 5.33
N PRO A 13 23.08 -13.70 6.12
CA PRO A 13 24.03 -12.67 5.70
C PRO A 13 25.35 -13.36 5.32
N PRO A 14 26.03 -12.91 4.24
CA PRO A 14 27.23 -13.57 3.75
C PRO A 14 28.23 -13.70 4.90
N ALA A 15 28.76 -14.91 5.11
CA ALA A 15 29.64 -15.25 6.23
C ALA A 15 30.83 -14.27 6.41
N SER A 16 31.23 -13.58 5.34
CA SER A 16 32.24 -12.51 5.32
C SER A 16 31.87 -11.27 6.15
N THR A 17 30.60 -10.88 6.21
CA THR A 17 30.15 -9.72 7.02
C THR A 17 30.14 -10.02 8.52
N VAL A 18 29.82 -11.27 8.89
CA VAL A 18 29.83 -11.73 10.29
C VAL A 18 31.26 -11.87 10.81
N GLN A 19 32.18 -12.43 9.99
CA GLN A 19 33.61 -12.52 10.35
C GLN A 19 34.27 -11.15 10.50
N ALA A 20 33.97 -10.19 9.62
CA ALA A 20 34.48 -8.83 9.73
C ALA A 20 33.98 -8.10 10.99
N GLY A 21 32.72 -8.34 11.39
CA GLY A 21 32.15 -7.83 12.64
C GLY A 21 32.85 -8.41 13.87
N ILE A 22 33.08 -9.72 13.90
CA ILE A 22 33.73 -10.42 15.03
C ILE A 22 35.19 -9.98 15.19
N GLN A 23 35.95 -9.89 14.07
CA GLN A 23 37.34 -9.44 14.09
C GLN A 23 37.49 -7.99 14.55
N THR A 24 36.57 -7.10 14.16
CA THR A 24 36.59 -5.71 14.63
C THR A 24 36.25 -5.61 16.12
N THR A 25 35.25 -6.36 16.62
CA THR A 25 34.98 -6.39 18.07
C THR A 25 36.14 -6.96 18.90
N ALA A 26 36.80 -8.02 18.43
CA ALA A 26 37.95 -8.59 19.13
C ALA A 26 39.14 -7.61 19.18
N ALA A 27 39.43 -6.93 18.07
CA ALA A 27 40.49 -5.93 18.01
C ALA A 27 40.23 -4.72 18.94
N ILE A 28 38.97 -4.29 19.07
CA ILE A 28 38.58 -3.21 19.99
C ILE A 28 38.77 -3.63 21.45
N VAL A 29 38.36 -4.85 21.81
CA VAL A 29 38.51 -5.37 23.18
C VAL A 29 39.99 -5.50 23.55
N VAL A 30 40.82 -6.01 22.63
CA VAL A 30 42.28 -6.11 22.83
C VAL A 30 42.92 -4.73 22.95
N ALA A 31 42.53 -3.76 22.11
CA ALA A 31 43.03 -2.38 22.19
C ALA A 31 42.61 -1.66 23.48
N LEU A 32 41.39 -1.90 23.97
CA LEU A 32 40.93 -1.36 25.27
C LEU A 32 41.68 -2.01 26.43
N ALA A 33 41.92 -3.33 26.39
CA ALA A 33 42.66 -4.05 27.40
C ALA A 33 44.14 -3.60 27.46
N THR A 34 44.78 -3.33 26.31
CA THR A 34 46.16 -2.82 26.27
C THR A 34 46.25 -1.39 26.78
N VAL A 35 45.33 -0.50 26.39
CA VAL A 35 45.27 0.87 26.94
C VAL A 35 45.07 0.83 28.46
N PHE A 36 44.18 -0.02 28.95
CA PHE A 36 43.94 -0.18 30.38
C PHE A 36 45.16 -0.74 31.13
N ALA A 37 45.86 -1.73 30.55
CA ALA A 37 47.09 -2.28 31.12
C ALA A 37 48.22 -1.23 31.20
N VAL A 38 48.36 -0.39 30.17
CA VAL A 38 49.36 0.70 30.16
C VAL A 38 49.01 1.82 31.15
N ILE A 39 47.71 2.11 31.37
CA ILE A 39 47.26 3.05 32.40
C ILE A 39 47.56 2.50 33.81
N VAL A 40 47.33 1.21 34.04
CA VAL A 40 47.63 0.56 35.33
C VAL A 40 49.14 0.51 35.62
N GLN A 41 49.98 0.34 34.59
CA GLN A 41 51.44 0.38 34.72
C GLN A 41 52.03 1.78 34.90
N SER A 42 51.34 2.84 34.46
CA SER A 42 51.86 4.22 34.49
C SER A 42 51.58 4.99 35.80
N LYS A 43 51.53 4.25 36.92
CA LYS A 43 51.20 4.76 38.28
C LYS A 43 52.01 5.99 38.71
N ASP A 44 53.25 6.13 38.22
CA ASP A 44 54.18 7.19 38.63
C ASP A 44 54.06 8.49 37.82
N ASN A 45 53.22 8.54 36.77
CA ASN A 45 53.10 9.75 35.95
C ASN A 45 51.67 10.00 35.43
N PRO A 46 50.80 10.66 36.22
CA PRO A 46 49.37 10.84 35.89
C PRO A 46 49.13 11.65 34.62
N LYS A 47 50.07 12.52 34.23
CA LYS A 47 50.01 13.29 32.98
C LYS A 47 50.15 12.39 31.75
N PHE A 48 50.97 11.34 31.83
CA PHE A 48 51.17 10.38 30.75
C PHE A 48 49.95 9.46 30.59
N ALA A 49 49.39 8.98 31.71
CA ALA A 49 48.14 8.22 31.71
C ALA A 49 46.97 9.04 31.11
N GLY A 50 46.86 10.32 31.48
CA GLY A 50 45.87 11.23 30.90
C GLY A 50 46.02 11.42 29.39
N ALA A 51 47.26 11.62 28.91
CA ALA A 51 47.54 11.74 27.47
C ALA A 51 47.16 10.47 26.69
N LEU A 52 47.40 9.28 27.25
CA LEU A 52 47.01 8.00 26.64
C LEU A 52 45.50 7.82 26.57
N VAL A 53 44.75 8.23 27.60
CA VAL A 53 43.28 8.19 27.58
C VAL A 53 42.73 9.13 26.50
N VAL A 54 43.26 10.36 26.40
CA VAL A 54 42.85 11.31 25.36
C VAL A 54 43.19 10.77 23.96
N LEU A 55 44.37 10.18 23.78
CA LEU A 55 44.76 9.56 22.50
C LEU A 55 43.84 8.38 22.16
N ALA A 56 43.51 7.51 23.12
CA ALA A 56 42.59 6.40 22.91
C ALA A 56 41.18 6.89 22.53
N LEU A 57 40.66 7.92 23.22
CA LEU A 57 39.39 8.54 22.87
C LEU A 57 39.43 9.21 21.49
N ALA A 58 40.54 9.84 21.11
CA ALA A 58 40.71 10.43 19.79
C ALA A 58 40.74 9.35 18.69
N VAL A 59 41.41 8.22 18.91
CA VAL A 59 41.44 7.09 17.97
C VAL A 59 40.08 6.43 17.85
N VAL A 60 39.36 6.22 18.95
CA VAL A 60 37.98 5.69 18.93
C VAL A 60 37.04 6.68 18.25
N GLY A 61 37.15 7.97 18.57
CA GLY A 61 36.38 9.05 17.95
C GLY A 61 36.63 9.16 16.45
N TRP A 62 37.88 8.98 15.99
CA TRP A 62 38.22 8.95 14.58
C TRP A 62 37.72 7.67 13.88
N ALA A 63 37.96 6.51 14.48
CA ALA A 63 37.63 5.21 13.90
C ALA A 63 36.11 4.95 13.82
N PHE A 64 35.34 5.44 14.79
CA PHE A 64 33.90 5.20 14.90
C PHE A 64 33.04 6.45 14.71
N GLY A 65 33.63 7.65 14.70
CA GLY A 65 32.89 8.91 14.58
C GLY A 65 32.03 8.97 13.32
N SER A 66 32.57 8.54 12.18
CA SER A 66 31.82 8.47 10.92
C SER A 66 30.61 7.53 11.00
N ARG A 67 30.74 6.38 11.67
CA ARG A 67 29.67 5.41 11.88
C ARG A 67 28.61 5.91 12.87
N VAL A 68 29.03 6.56 13.95
CA VAL A 68 28.12 7.14 14.95
C VAL A 68 27.35 8.32 14.35
N ILE A 69 28.01 9.20 13.59
CA ILE A 69 27.37 10.31 12.88
C ILE A 69 26.36 9.77 11.86
N ALA A 70 26.73 8.78 11.06
CA ALA A 70 25.81 8.14 10.11
C ALA A 70 24.60 7.49 10.83
N SER A 71 24.82 6.84 11.99
CA SER A 71 23.74 6.27 12.80
C SER A 71 22.80 7.33 13.37
N LEU A 72 23.33 8.47 13.82
CA LEU A 72 22.51 9.59 14.30
C LEU A 72 21.73 10.25 13.16
N GLN A 73 22.34 10.42 11.99
CA GLN A 73 21.68 10.96 10.81
C GLN A 73 20.53 10.06 10.35
N THR A 74 20.79 8.76 10.20
CA THR A 74 19.76 7.76 9.85
C THR A 74 18.62 7.72 10.87
N ARG A 75 18.92 7.84 12.16
CA ARG A 75 17.89 7.92 13.21
C ARG A 75 17.05 9.20 13.09
N ARG A 76 17.67 10.36 12.83
CA ARG A 76 16.95 11.63 12.62
C ARG A 76 16.02 11.54 11.41
N VAL A 77 16.52 11.00 10.30
CA VAL A 77 15.72 10.79 9.07
C VAL A 77 14.55 9.85 9.35
N ARG A 78 14.78 8.73 10.05
CA ARG A 78 13.71 7.79 10.40
C ARG A 78 12.63 8.45 11.27
N VAL A 79 13.01 9.19 12.32
CA VAL A 79 12.04 9.89 13.18
C VAL A 79 11.22 10.91 12.39
N ALA A 80 11.85 11.65 11.48
CA ALA A 80 11.15 12.60 10.61
C ALA A 80 10.15 11.88 9.69
N ARG A 81 10.55 10.74 9.09
CA ARG A 81 9.68 9.94 8.23
C ARG A 81 8.53 9.30 8.99
N ASP A 82 8.76 8.77 10.19
CA ASP A 82 7.71 8.22 11.05
C ASP A 82 6.69 9.32 11.45
N SER A 83 7.16 10.54 11.71
CA SER A 83 6.27 11.69 11.98
C SER A 83 5.45 12.08 10.76
N ALA A 84 6.06 12.09 9.56
CA ALA A 84 5.37 12.35 8.32
C ALA A 84 4.29 11.29 8.03
N ALA A 85 4.62 10.00 8.23
CA ALA A 85 3.69 8.88 8.06
C ALA A 85 2.43 9.02 8.92
N ARG A 86 2.58 9.44 10.20
CA ARG A 86 1.43 9.71 11.09
C ARG A 86 0.55 10.86 10.60
N THR A 87 1.15 11.85 9.94
CA THR A 87 0.42 12.99 9.40
C THR A 87 -0.37 12.56 8.16
N GLU A 88 0.27 11.83 7.25
CA GLU A 88 -0.33 11.28 6.03
C GLU A 88 -1.38 10.19 6.30
N TYR A 89 -1.31 9.52 7.46
CA TYR A 89 -2.28 8.51 7.84
C TYR A 89 -3.73 9.04 7.85
N LYS A 90 -3.92 10.33 8.15
CA LYS A 90 -5.24 10.97 8.10
C LYS A 90 -5.79 11.06 6.68
N GLU A 91 -4.93 11.32 5.70
CA GLU A 91 -5.32 11.32 4.29
C GLU A 91 -5.61 9.90 3.80
N LEU A 92 -4.80 8.91 4.17
CA LEU A 92 -5.08 7.49 3.91
C LEU A 92 -6.48 7.11 4.41
N LEU A 93 -6.81 7.47 5.66
CA LEU A 93 -8.12 7.19 6.24
C LEU A 93 -9.25 7.93 5.51
N ARG A 94 -9.01 9.16 5.06
CA ARG A 94 -9.97 9.92 4.24
C ARG A 94 -10.24 9.23 2.92
N PHE A 95 -9.21 8.75 2.22
CA PHE A 95 -9.37 7.97 0.99
C PHE A 95 -10.11 6.66 1.23
N ALA A 96 -9.78 5.93 2.29
CA ALA A 96 -10.48 4.70 2.66
C ALA A 96 -11.97 4.96 2.91
N ARG A 97 -12.33 6.03 3.63
CA ARG A 97 -13.73 6.41 3.88
C ARG A 97 -14.48 6.83 2.62
N ARG A 98 -13.82 7.58 1.72
CA ARG A 98 -14.40 7.91 0.41
C ARG A 98 -14.62 6.66 -0.43
N PHE A 99 -13.67 5.72 -0.40
CA PHE A 99 -13.82 4.46 -1.09
C PHE A 99 -14.98 3.61 -0.51
N ALA A 100 -15.20 3.66 0.81
CA ALA A 100 -16.33 2.99 1.47
C ALA A 100 -17.69 3.41 0.89
N GLN A 101 -17.80 4.63 0.38
CA GLN A 101 -19.03 5.12 -0.24
C GLN A 101 -19.36 4.33 -1.51
N PHE A 102 -18.36 3.90 -2.29
CA PHE A 102 -18.57 3.11 -3.50
C PHE A 102 -18.90 1.65 -3.23
N THR A 103 -18.40 1.09 -2.12
CA THR A 103 -18.69 -0.30 -1.72
C THR A 103 -19.99 -0.42 -0.93
N ASN A 104 -20.64 0.70 -0.60
CA ASN A 104 -21.90 0.70 0.13
C ASN A 104 -23.07 0.29 -0.77
N THR A 105 -23.51 -0.97 -0.68
CA THR A 105 -24.69 -1.47 -1.39
C THR A 105 -26.01 -0.78 -1.06
N GLY A 106 -26.09 -0.03 0.05
CA GLY A 106 -27.27 0.76 0.40
C GLY A 106 -27.42 2.04 -0.43
N ASP A 107 -26.35 2.51 -1.07
CA ASP A 107 -26.38 3.71 -1.92
C ASP A 107 -26.75 3.34 -3.36
N ARG A 108 -27.95 3.77 -3.78
CA ARG A 108 -28.50 3.49 -5.12
C ARG A 108 -27.70 4.13 -6.25
N THR A 109 -26.84 5.09 -5.95
CA THR A 109 -25.98 5.74 -6.96
C THR A 109 -24.76 4.90 -7.32
N ASN A 110 -24.48 3.82 -6.59
CA ASN A 110 -23.35 2.95 -6.85
C ASN A 110 -23.60 2.01 -8.02
N ILE A 111 -22.51 1.62 -8.68
CA ILE A 111 -22.59 0.86 -9.92
C ILE A 111 -23.33 -0.48 -9.77
N ARG A 112 -23.13 -1.19 -8.67
CA ARG A 112 -23.78 -2.49 -8.46
C ARG A 112 -25.30 -2.34 -8.28
N PRO A 113 -25.81 -1.48 -7.38
CA PRO A 113 -27.25 -1.17 -7.32
C PRO A 113 -27.84 -0.69 -8.65
N ILE A 114 -27.11 0.14 -9.41
CA ILE A 114 -27.52 0.56 -10.75
C ILE A 114 -27.66 -0.66 -11.66
N ILE A 115 -26.62 -1.49 -11.78
CA ILE A 115 -26.65 -2.73 -12.59
C ILE A 115 -27.75 -3.68 -12.12
N PHE A 116 -27.97 -3.83 -10.83
CA PHE A 116 -29.03 -4.69 -10.28
C PHE A 116 -30.42 -4.19 -10.64
N SER A 117 -30.65 -2.88 -10.53
CA SER A 117 -31.88 -2.21 -10.97
C SER A 117 -32.10 -2.42 -12.46
N LEU A 118 -31.03 -2.28 -13.26
CA LEU A 118 -31.05 -2.59 -14.69
C LEU A 118 -31.42 -4.06 -14.90
N CYS A 119 -30.83 -5.02 -14.22
CA CYS A 119 -31.21 -6.42 -14.36
C CYS A 119 -32.65 -6.77 -13.90
N GLY A 120 -33.53 -5.79 -13.64
CA GLY A 120 -34.91 -6.00 -13.23
C GLY A 120 -35.00 -6.58 -11.82
N ASN A 121 -34.03 -6.23 -10.96
CA ASN A 121 -33.82 -6.83 -9.65
C ASN A 121 -33.58 -8.34 -9.68
N ASN A 122 -33.10 -8.88 -10.80
CA ASN A 122 -32.69 -10.28 -10.91
C ASN A 122 -31.21 -10.43 -10.51
N ALA A 123 -30.97 -11.11 -9.38
CA ALA A 123 -29.65 -11.29 -8.83
C ALA A 123 -28.74 -12.18 -9.69
N GLU A 124 -29.30 -13.18 -10.38
CA GLU A 124 -28.55 -14.10 -11.25
C GLU A 124 -28.01 -13.35 -12.47
N LYS A 125 -28.87 -12.59 -13.14
CA LYS A 125 -28.48 -11.73 -14.26
C LYS A 125 -27.48 -10.64 -13.85
N CYS A 126 -27.65 -10.07 -12.66
CA CYS A 126 -26.68 -9.11 -12.12
C CYS A 126 -25.32 -9.78 -11.87
N ALA A 127 -25.29 -11.02 -11.38
CA ALA A 127 -24.06 -11.76 -11.11
C ALA A 127 -23.30 -12.12 -12.39
N GLU A 128 -23.99 -12.28 -13.52
CA GLU A 128 -23.36 -12.45 -14.84
C GLU A 128 -22.58 -11.20 -15.31
N LEU A 129 -22.92 -10.02 -14.80
CA LEU A 129 -22.28 -8.75 -15.18
C LEU A 129 -21.29 -8.25 -14.16
N CYS A 130 -21.68 -8.35 -12.89
CA CYS A 130 -20.95 -7.83 -11.75
C CYS A 130 -20.83 -8.97 -10.72
N PRO A 131 -19.61 -9.41 -10.38
CA PRO A 131 -19.39 -10.57 -9.51
C PRO A 131 -20.01 -10.35 -8.12
N PRO A 132 -20.27 -11.40 -7.33
CA PRO A 132 -20.80 -11.26 -5.96
C PRO A 132 -20.04 -10.23 -5.13
N ASP A 133 -20.76 -9.44 -4.33
CA ASP A 133 -20.22 -8.26 -3.63
C ASP A 133 -19.40 -8.62 -2.39
N TYR A 134 -18.22 -9.18 -2.61
CA TYR A 134 -17.28 -9.46 -1.53
C TYR A 134 -16.70 -8.18 -0.93
N MET A 135 -16.73 -7.06 -1.66
CA MET A 135 -16.20 -5.77 -1.18
C MET A 135 -17.08 -5.16 -0.10
N ARG A 136 -18.40 -5.39 -0.15
CA ARG A 136 -19.33 -5.04 0.92
C ARG A 136 -18.93 -5.64 2.27
N ASP A 137 -18.45 -6.88 2.27
CA ASP A 137 -18.15 -7.59 3.52
C ASP A 137 -16.69 -7.38 3.96
N LEU A 138 -15.76 -7.34 3.00
CA LEU A 138 -14.33 -7.20 3.26
C LEU A 138 -13.92 -5.76 3.63
N PHE A 139 -14.44 -4.77 2.91
CA PHE A 139 -13.94 -3.40 3.01
C PHE A 139 -14.24 -2.73 4.37
N PRO A 140 -15.42 -2.91 5.00
CA PRO A 140 -15.67 -2.37 6.33
C PRO A 140 -14.67 -2.88 7.38
N LEU A 141 -14.22 -4.13 7.28
CA LEU A 141 -13.21 -4.69 8.18
C LEU A 141 -11.86 -3.98 8.01
N PHE A 142 -11.49 -3.67 6.77
CA PHE A 142 -10.28 -2.90 6.48
C PHE A 142 -10.36 -1.47 7.03
N VAL A 143 -11.49 -0.78 6.83
CA VAL A 143 -11.69 0.57 7.38
C VAL A 143 -11.63 0.54 8.91
N GLN A 144 -12.31 -0.40 9.55
CA GLN A 144 -12.26 -0.58 11.00
C GLN A 144 -10.83 -0.85 11.49
N HIS A 145 -10.06 -1.64 10.74
CA HIS A 145 -8.64 -1.87 11.05
C HIS A 145 -7.84 -0.57 11.03
N LEU A 146 -8.03 0.27 10.00
CA LEU A 146 -7.35 1.56 9.92
C LEU A 146 -7.79 2.53 11.03
N GLU A 147 -9.06 2.50 11.43
CA GLU A 147 -9.55 3.38 12.50
C GLU A 147 -9.05 2.96 13.88
N THR A 148 -8.85 1.66 14.09
CA THR A 148 -8.40 1.11 15.38
C THR A 148 -6.88 1.07 15.55
N ARG A 149 -6.12 0.96 14.46
CA ARG A 149 -4.65 0.87 14.48
C ARG A 149 -4.00 2.00 13.70
N GLN A 150 -3.70 3.10 14.39
CA GLN A 150 -2.88 4.18 13.82
C GLN A 150 -1.50 3.64 13.42
N SER A 151 -0.95 4.15 12.30
CA SER A 151 0.41 3.79 11.89
C SER A 151 1.43 4.29 12.91
N GLU A 152 2.17 3.38 13.53
CA GLU A 152 3.21 3.73 14.49
C GLU A 152 4.48 4.21 13.79
N ASN A 153 4.72 3.70 12.58
CA ASN A 153 5.91 3.91 11.77
C ASN A 153 5.60 3.99 10.26
N GLU A 154 6.59 4.42 9.50
CA GLU A 154 6.54 4.51 8.04
C GLU A 154 6.13 3.19 7.37
N SER A 155 6.71 2.05 7.79
CA SER A 155 6.47 0.78 7.11
C SER A 155 5.01 0.31 7.21
N GLN A 156 4.38 0.53 8.37
CA GLN A 156 2.96 0.21 8.58
C GLN A 156 2.06 1.12 7.72
N PHE A 157 2.41 2.40 7.61
CA PHE A 157 1.71 3.35 6.74
C PHE A 157 1.80 2.95 5.27
N LEU A 158 3.01 2.66 4.75
CA LEU A 158 3.20 2.28 3.36
C LEU A 158 2.52 0.95 3.03
N LEU A 159 2.53 -0.01 3.96
CA LEU A 159 1.81 -1.27 3.81
C LEU A 159 0.29 -1.02 3.70
N ALA A 160 -0.27 -0.21 4.59
CA ALA A 160 -1.69 0.12 4.55
C ALA A 160 -2.09 0.89 3.27
N ALA A 161 -1.23 1.78 2.78
CA ALA A 161 -1.42 2.45 1.50
C ALA A 161 -1.41 1.47 0.32
N HIS A 162 -0.51 0.50 0.33
CA HIS A 162 -0.44 -0.57 -0.68
C HIS A 162 -1.67 -1.48 -0.63
N GLU A 163 -2.15 -1.84 0.57
CA GLU A 163 -3.37 -2.62 0.76
C GLU A 163 -4.60 -1.87 0.24
N LEU A 164 -4.75 -0.59 0.58
CA LEU A 164 -5.83 0.25 0.04
C LEU A 164 -5.77 0.32 -1.49
N TYR A 165 -4.57 0.49 -2.08
CA TYR A 165 -4.40 0.44 -3.53
C TYR A 165 -4.89 -0.89 -4.10
N GLY A 166 -4.50 -2.02 -3.51
CA GLY A 166 -4.92 -3.35 -3.97
C GLY A 166 -6.44 -3.51 -3.96
N LEU A 167 -7.10 -3.03 -2.91
CA LEU A 167 -8.56 -3.04 -2.79
C LEU A 167 -9.23 -2.17 -3.86
N VAL A 168 -8.74 -0.94 -4.05
CA VAL A 168 -9.27 -0.02 -5.08
C VAL A 168 -9.03 -0.58 -6.48
N ALA A 169 -7.85 -1.13 -6.77
CA ALA A 169 -7.54 -1.73 -8.06
C ALA A 169 -8.41 -2.96 -8.35
N SER A 170 -8.63 -3.80 -7.34
CA SER A 170 -9.55 -4.94 -7.45
C SER A 170 -10.98 -4.47 -7.72
N TYR A 171 -11.47 -3.47 -6.99
CA TYR A 171 -12.79 -2.90 -7.22
C TYR A 171 -12.91 -2.30 -8.63
N ASN A 172 -11.91 -1.51 -9.04
CA ASN A 172 -11.86 -0.90 -10.37
C ASN A 172 -11.99 -1.97 -11.45
N ARG A 173 -11.23 -3.06 -11.34
CA ARG A 173 -11.26 -4.14 -12.32
C ARG A 173 -12.63 -4.84 -12.37
N TYR A 174 -13.08 -5.34 -11.22
CA TYR A 174 -14.20 -6.30 -11.18
C TYR A 174 -15.57 -5.64 -11.13
N TYR A 175 -15.69 -4.40 -10.64
CA TYR A 175 -16.96 -3.72 -10.44
C TYR A 175 -17.15 -2.52 -11.38
N VAL A 176 -16.08 -2.04 -12.01
CA VAL A 176 -16.14 -0.88 -12.90
C VAL A 176 -15.70 -1.24 -14.32
N THR A 177 -14.43 -1.52 -14.58
CA THR A 177 -13.93 -1.69 -15.95
C THR A 177 -14.51 -2.93 -16.63
N GLU A 178 -14.48 -4.10 -15.97
CA GLU A 178 -15.01 -5.33 -16.55
C GLU A 178 -16.54 -5.28 -16.78
N PRO A 179 -17.37 -4.83 -15.82
CA PRO A 179 -18.79 -4.64 -16.10
C PRO A 179 -19.06 -3.64 -17.23
N PHE A 180 -18.32 -2.53 -17.29
CA PHE A 180 -18.48 -1.54 -18.38
C PHE A 180 -18.08 -2.12 -19.72
N GLU A 181 -17.00 -2.89 -19.78
CA GLU A 181 -16.57 -3.58 -20.99
C GLU A 181 -17.59 -4.62 -21.45
N ARG A 182 -18.15 -5.41 -20.52
CA ARG A 182 -19.23 -6.38 -20.79
C ARG A 182 -20.48 -5.67 -21.31
N MET A 183 -20.86 -4.54 -20.70
CA MET A 183 -21.95 -3.68 -21.19
C MET A 183 -21.70 -3.19 -22.62
N ARG A 184 -20.50 -2.68 -22.91
CA ARG A 184 -20.12 -2.16 -24.23
C ARG A 184 -20.03 -3.24 -25.31
N MET A 185 -19.42 -4.38 -25.02
CA MET A 185 -19.13 -5.43 -26.00
C MET A 185 -20.33 -6.32 -26.33
N LYS A 186 -21.51 -6.11 -25.71
CA LYS A 186 -22.68 -6.98 -25.89
C LYS A 186 -22.39 -8.48 -25.70
N ARG A 187 -21.34 -8.84 -24.93
CA ARG A 187 -21.03 -10.24 -24.54
C ARG A 187 -21.89 -10.71 -23.37
N TRP A 188 -23.14 -11.05 -23.67
CA TRP A 188 -24.17 -11.46 -22.71
C TRP A 188 -24.77 -12.77 -23.20
N ALA A 189 -24.04 -13.87 -23.06
CA ALA A 189 -24.62 -15.18 -23.35
C ALA A 189 -23.87 -16.31 -22.66
N ILE A 190 -24.62 -17.08 -21.87
CA ILE A 190 -24.41 -18.51 -21.73
C ILE A 190 -24.92 -19.16 -23.04
N PRO A 191 -24.15 -20.05 -23.69
CA PRO A 191 -24.49 -20.60 -25.02
C PRO A 191 -25.83 -21.37 -25.15
N ASN A 192 -26.55 -21.67 -24.05
CA ASN A 192 -27.61 -22.70 -24.06
C ASN A 192 -28.96 -22.32 -23.41
N SER A 193 -29.22 -21.06 -23.08
CA SER A 193 -30.54 -20.62 -22.61
C SER A 193 -31.22 -19.75 -23.68
N SER A 194 -32.53 -19.95 -23.87
CA SER A 194 -33.42 -19.18 -24.78
C SER A 194 -33.05 -17.70 -24.89
N PRO A 195 -33.25 -17.06 -26.07
CA PRO A 195 -32.65 -15.78 -26.41
C PRO A 195 -33.02 -14.72 -25.38
N VAL A 196 -32.07 -14.42 -24.50
CA VAL A 196 -32.13 -13.24 -23.65
C VAL A 196 -31.91 -12.06 -24.59
N PRO A 197 -32.81 -11.05 -24.61
CA PRO A 197 -32.62 -9.89 -25.49
C PRO A 197 -31.27 -9.23 -25.16
N GLU A 198 -30.47 -8.91 -26.18
CA GLU A 198 -29.15 -8.24 -26.04
C GLU A 198 -29.28 -7.04 -25.11
N LEU A 199 -28.31 -6.71 -24.23
CA LEU A 199 -28.40 -5.48 -23.41
C LEU A 199 -28.62 -4.22 -24.25
N GLY A 200 -28.00 -4.13 -25.43
CA GLY A 200 -28.28 -3.04 -26.37
C GLY A 200 -29.74 -3.03 -26.83
N THR A 201 -30.31 -4.17 -27.19
CA THR A 201 -31.75 -4.31 -27.48
C THR A 201 -32.63 -4.28 -26.26
N TRP A 202 -32.13 -4.51 -25.05
CA TRP A 202 -32.88 -4.61 -23.81
C TRP A 202 -32.95 -3.24 -23.11
N ILE A 203 -31.84 -2.49 -23.04
CA ILE A 203 -31.85 -1.05 -22.78
C ILE A 203 -32.71 -0.39 -23.84
N ALA A 204 -32.51 -0.65 -25.14
CA ALA A 204 -33.40 -0.13 -26.18
C ALA A 204 -34.86 -0.63 -26.07
N SER A 205 -35.12 -1.73 -25.36
CA SER A 205 -36.48 -2.24 -25.05
C SER A 205 -37.08 -1.65 -23.77
N LEU A 206 -36.27 -1.04 -22.91
CA LEU A 206 -36.79 -0.29 -21.77
C LEU A 206 -37.58 0.91 -22.32
N PRO A 207 -38.62 1.37 -21.62
CA PRO A 207 -39.30 2.61 -22.01
C PRO A 207 -38.26 3.75 -22.16
N LEU A 208 -38.37 4.58 -23.20
CA LEU A 208 -37.40 5.65 -23.54
C LEU A 208 -36.91 6.45 -22.31
N GLY A 209 -37.82 6.81 -21.39
CA GLY A 209 -37.45 7.54 -20.16
C GLY A 209 -36.55 6.76 -19.19
N HIS A 210 -36.62 5.42 -19.17
CA HIS A 210 -35.77 4.57 -18.34
C HIS A 210 -34.38 4.40 -18.94
N GLN A 211 -34.24 4.48 -20.27
CA GLN A 211 -32.95 4.42 -20.97
C GLN A 211 -32.09 5.62 -20.64
N GLU A 212 -32.67 6.81 -20.74
CA GLU A 212 -31.98 8.06 -20.44
C GLU A 212 -31.62 8.20 -18.96
N SER A 213 -32.45 7.66 -18.06
CA SER A 213 -32.16 7.64 -16.62
C SER A 213 -30.99 6.69 -16.32
N ALA A 214 -31.05 5.47 -16.84
CA ALA A 214 -30.00 4.46 -16.68
C ALA A 214 -28.64 4.95 -17.20
N GLY A 215 -28.60 5.51 -18.42
CA GLY A 215 -27.37 6.03 -19.01
C GLY A 215 -26.77 7.16 -18.19
N ARG A 216 -27.61 8.07 -17.68
CA ARG A 216 -27.18 9.16 -16.80
C ARG A 216 -26.61 8.63 -15.48
N GLU A 217 -27.30 7.71 -14.81
CA GLU A 217 -26.84 7.13 -13.54
C GLU A 217 -25.50 6.41 -13.68
N ILE A 218 -25.30 5.65 -14.76
CA ILE A 218 -24.02 4.97 -15.02
C ILE A 218 -22.91 5.99 -15.27
N GLU A 219 -23.16 7.01 -16.09
CA GLU A 219 -22.14 8.01 -16.41
C GLU A 219 -21.79 8.87 -15.19
N ASP A 220 -22.77 9.25 -14.37
CA ASP A 220 -22.54 9.95 -13.10
C ASP A 220 -21.71 9.09 -12.14
N SER A 221 -22.01 7.80 -12.03
CA SER A 221 -21.19 6.86 -11.24
C SER A 221 -19.76 6.76 -11.79
N ARG A 222 -19.60 6.68 -13.12
CA ARG A 222 -18.30 6.62 -13.80
C ARG A 222 -17.47 7.88 -13.51
N GLU A 223 -18.06 9.06 -13.63
CA GLU A 223 -17.38 10.32 -13.38
C GLU A 223 -16.92 10.45 -11.93
N ARG A 224 -17.78 10.12 -10.96
CA ARG A 224 -17.40 10.12 -9.54
C ARG A 224 -16.23 9.17 -9.27
N TRP A 225 -16.26 7.98 -9.87
CA TRP A 225 -15.19 7.00 -9.75
C TRP A 225 -13.87 7.50 -10.36
N VAL A 226 -13.92 8.05 -11.58
CA VAL A 226 -12.74 8.60 -12.27
C VAL A 226 -12.10 9.71 -11.43
N ARG A 227 -12.89 10.64 -10.89
CA ARG A 227 -12.39 11.72 -10.00
C ARG A 227 -11.71 11.15 -8.75
N PHE A 228 -12.31 10.13 -8.13
CA PHE A 228 -11.68 9.44 -7.00
C PHE A 228 -10.32 8.82 -7.37
N LEU A 229 -10.22 8.15 -8.54
CA LEU A 229 -8.96 7.58 -9.02
C LEU A 229 -7.90 8.65 -9.33
N ASP A 230 -8.30 9.80 -9.87
CA ASP A 230 -7.40 10.94 -10.10
C ASP A 230 -6.82 11.47 -8.79
N ASP A 231 -7.68 11.71 -7.80
CA ASP A 231 -7.26 12.17 -6.47
C ASP A 231 -6.31 11.16 -5.81
N MET A 232 -6.63 9.87 -5.89
CA MET A 232 -5.84 8.81 -5.28
C MET A 232 -4.48 8.67 -5.97
N LYS A 233 -4.43 8.77 -7.30
CA LYS A 233 -3.18 8.78 -8.06
C LYS A 233 -2.27 9.93 -7.60
N GLN A 234 -2.79 11.15 -7.56
CA GLN A 234 -2.01 12.32 -7.12
C GLN A 234 -1.51 12.16 -5.69
N TRP A 235 -2.34 11.60 -4.80
CA TRP A 235 -1.90 11.31 -3.44
C TRP A 235 -0.79 10.25 -3.38
N LEU A 236 -0.90 9.15 -4.13
CA LEU A 236 0.13 8.11 -4.17
C LEU A 236 1.45 8.61 -4.77
N GLU A 237 1.40 9.48 -5.78
CA GLU A 237 2.59 10.15 -6.35
C GLU A 237 3.31 10.98 -5.27
N ARG A 238 2.57 11.79 -4.51
CA ARG A 238 3.12 12.57 -3.38
C ARG A 238 3.72 11.67 -2.29
N VAL A 239 3.09 10.53 -1.99
CA VAL A 239 3.62 9.54 -1.03
C VAL A 239 4.92 8.94 -1.56
N ASN A 240 4.97 8.55 -2.83
CA ASN A 240 6.21 8.02 -3.43
C ASN A 240 7.35 9.03 -3.38
N GLU A 241 7.08 10.31 -3.67
CA GLU A 241 8.08 11.37 -3.57
C GLU A 241 8.55 11.59 -2.12
N SER A 242 7.62 11.65 -1.17
CA SER A 242 7.91 11.95 0.24
C SER A 242 8.68 10.84 0.95
N PHE A 243 8.41 9.58 0.58
CA PHE A 243 9.01 8.42 1.21
C PHE A 243 10.02 7.70 0.31
N GLY A 244 10.27 8.15 -0.93
CA GLY A 244 11.08 7.38 -1.87
C GLY A 244 10.55 5.95 -2.06
N ALA A 245 9.22 5.79 -1.98
CA ALA A 245 8.54 4.52 -2.12
C ALA A 245 8.23 4.23 -3.59
N SER A 246 7.87 2.98 -3.88
CA SER A 246 7.47 2.53 -5.22
C SER A 246 6.05 1.96 -5.22
N LEU A 247 5.11 2.71 -4.63
CA LEU A 247 3.70 2.35 -4.68
C LEU A 247 3.21 2.46 -6.13
N PRO A 248 2.37 1.52 -6.60
CA PRO A 248 1.75 1.63 -7.91
C PRO A 248 0.78 2.83 -7.95
N VAL A 249 0.80 3.59 -9.04
CA VAL A 249 0.01 4.84 -9.21
C VAL A 249 -0.99 4.77 -10.36
N TRP A 250 -0.97 3.68 -11.12
CA TRP A 250 -1.77 3.53 -12.32
C TRP A 250 -3.07 2.76 -12.03
N PHE A 251 -4.17 3.23 -12.62
CA PHE A 251 -5.46 2.57 -12.63
C PHE A 251 -5.98 2.55 -14.07
N GLU A 252 -6.53 1.41 -14.49
CA GLU A 252 -7.26 1.31 -15.75
C GLU A 252 -8.48 2.25 -15.72
N ARG A 253 -8.70 3.03 -16.78
CA ARG A 253 -9.81 3.97 -16.84
C ARG A 253 -11.04 3.31 -17.46
N PRO A 254 -12.23 3.41 -16.84
CA PRO A 254 -13.44 2.97 -17.50
C PRO A 254 -13.74 3.87 -18.70
N HIS A 255 -13.91 3.24 -19.86
CA HIS A 255 -14.37 3.92 -21.07
C HIS A 255 -15.82 4.38 -20.90
N LYS A 256 -16.19 5.45 -21.61
CA LYS A 256 -17.60 5.83 -21.77
C LYS A 256 -18.34 4.71 -22.50
N LEU A 257 -19.58 4.46 -22.09
CA LEU A 257 -20.49 3.51 -22.74
C LEU A 257 -20.92 4.01 -24.12
#